data_AF-A0A3D2ET39-F1
#
_entry.id   AF-A0A3D2ET39-F1
#
_cell.length_a   1.000
_cell.length_b   1.000
_cell.length_c   1.000
_cell.angle_alpha   90.00
_cell.angle_beta   90.00
_cell.angle_gamma   90.00
#
_symmetry.space_group_name_H-M   'P 1'
#
loop_
_entity.id
_entity.type
_entity.pdbx_description
1 polymer ?
#
loop_
_entity_poly.entity_id
_entity_poly.type
_entity_poly.pdbx_seq_one_letter_code
_entity_poly.pdbx_strand_id
1 'polypeptide(L)' 'GLPPAPQVALEASLREIAEAITRGGLGCALVTDPDTAANTVTGLITDGDLRR' A
#
# COMPACT_ATOMS: atom_id res chain seq x y z
N GLY A 1 -2.15 -2.95 20.17
CA GLY A 1 -1.40 -3.56 19.06
C GLY A 1 -1.09 -2.50 18.03
N LEU A 2 -0.08 -2.69 17.19
CA LEU A 2 0.17 -1.80 16.06
C LEU A 2 -1.02 -1.83 15.09
N PRO A 3 -1.39 -0.71 14.44
CA PRO A 3 -2.43 -0.71 13.43
C PRO A 3 -2.01 -1.58 12.23
N PRO A 4 -2.97 -2.17 11.50
CA PRO A 4 -2.66 -2.92 10.29
C PRO A 4 -2.05 -1.99 9.23
N ALA A 5 -1.12 -2.53 8.43
CA ALA A 5 -0.58 -1.80 7.29
C ALA A 5 -1.71 -1.45 6.29
N PRO A 6 -1.76 -0.22 5.76
CA PRO A 6 -2.74 0.15 4.74
C PRO A 6 -2.51 -0.70 3.48
N GLN A 7 -3.59 -1.00 2.76
CA GLN A 7 -3.58 -1.81 1.55
C GLN A 7 -4.02 -0.96 0.35
N VAL A 8 -3.40 -1.19 -0.80
CA VAL A 8 -3.72 -0.53 -2.08
C VAL A 8 -3.78 -1.58 -3.19
N ALA A 9 -4.63 -1.35 -4.19
CA ALA A 9 -4.70 -2.21 -5.38
C ALA A 9 -3.45 -2.06 -6.27
N LEU A 10 -3.20 -3.04 -7.14
CA LEU A 10 -2.13 -2.99 -8.15
C LEU A 10 -2.23 -1.74 -9.05
N GLU A 11 -3.45 -1.31 -9.34
CA GLU A 11 -3.77 -0.20 -10.23
C GLU A 11 -3.80 1.16 -9.51
N ALA A 12 -3.51 1.19 -8.20
CA ALA A 12 -3.54 2.42 -7.42
C ALA A 12 -2.55 3.44 -7.98
N SER A 13 -3.03 4.67 -8.12
CA SER A 13 -2.20 5.80 -8.52
C SER A 13 -1.18 6.15 -7.44
N LEU A 14 -0.08 6.81 -7.83
CA LEU A 14 0.92 7.33 -6.88
C LEU A 14 0.29 8.24 -5.82
N ARG A 15 -0.75 8.99 -6.19
CA ARG A 15 -1.49 9.83 -5.26
C ARG A 15 -2.21 8.99 -4.19
N GLU A 16 -2.94 7.95 -4.61
CA GLU A 16 -3.66 7.06 -3.70
C GLU A 16 -2.69 6.34 -2.76
N ILE A 17 -1.54 5.90 -3.28
CA ILE A 17 -0.46 5.30 -2.49
C ILE A 17 0.07 6.28 -1.45
N ALA A 18 0.41 7.51 -1.85
CA ALA A 18 0.91 8.54 -0.93
C ALA A 18 -0.11 8.89 0.16
N GLU A 19 -1.39 9.00 -0.19
CA GLU A 19 -2.47 9.23 0.77
C GLU A 19 -2.64 8.06 1.75
N ALA A 20 -2.59 6.81 1.26
CA ALA A 20 -2.70 5.61 2.09
C ALA A 20 -1.55 5.51 3.10
N ILE A 21 -0.31 5.72 2.65
CA ILE A 21 0.90 5.72 3.49
C ILE A 21 0.80 6.82 4.56
N THR A 22 0.41 8.03 4.17
CA THR A 22 0.30 9.19 5.07
C THR A 22 -0.78 8.97 6.12
N ARG A 23 -1.97 8.50 5.73
CA ARG A 23 -3.08 8.23 6.68
C ARG A 23 -2.80 7.05 7.60
N GLY A 24 -2.09 6.03 7.11
CA GLY A 24 -1.75 4.84 7.89
C GLY A 24 -0.66 5.08 8.94
N GLY A 25 0.17 6.12 8.77
CA GLY A 25 1.20 6.51 9.73
C GLY A 25 2.36 5.53 9.90
N LEU A 26 2.46 4.53 9.01
CA LEU A 26 3.47 3.45 9.07
C LEU A 26 4.61 3.62 8.06
N GLY A 27 4.52 4.60 7.15
CA GLY A 27 5.54 4.82 6.12
C GLY A 27 5.52 3.78 4.98
N CYS A 28 4.55 2.88 4.96
CA CYS A 28 4.41 1.87 3.91
C CYS A 28 2.94 1.47 3.66
N ALA A 29 2.70 0.85 2.51
CA ALA A 29 1.44 0.23 2.12
C ALA A 29 1.69 -1.13 1.44
N LEU A 30 0.83 -2.10 1.73
CA LEU A 30 0.81 -3.39 1.05
C LEU A 30 0.09 -3.25 -0.30
N VAL A 31 0.67 -3.84 -1.34
CA VAL A 31 0.02 -3.94 -2.66
C VAL A 31 -0.72 -5.27 -2.71
N THR A 32 -2.00 -5.22 -3.02
CA THR A 32 -2.88 -6.38 -3.11
C THR A 32 -3.44 -6.53 -4.52
N ASP A 33 -3.50 -7.76 -5.00
CA ASP A 33 -4.11 -8.11 -6.27
C ASP A 33 -5.56 -8.61 -6.05
N PRO A 34 -6.58 -7.83 -6.46
CA PRO A 34 -7.98 -8.18 -6.26
C PRO A 34 -8.46 -9.32 -7.18
N ASP A 35 -7.75 -9.62 -8.27
CA ASP A 35 -8.11 -10.68 -9.21
C ASP A 35 -7.67 -12.06 -8.71
N THR A 36 -6.84 -12.10 -7.66
CA THR A 36 -6.53 -13.34 -6.94
C THR A 36 -7.61 -13.65 -5.91
N ALA A 37 -7.97 -14.94 -5.78
CA ALA A 37 -9.05 -15.42 -4.91
C ALA A 37 -8.94 -15.07 -3.41
N ALA A 38 -7.86 -14.41 -2.98
CA ALA A 38 -7.57 -14.10 -1.58
C ALA A 38 -7.11 -12.65 -1.32
N ASN A 39 -7.28 -11.70 -2.27
CA ASN A 39 -6.65 -10.36 -2.16
C ASN A 39 -5.17 -10.48 -1.79
N THR A 40 -4.45 -11.31 -2.55
CA THR A 40 -3.09 -11.73 -2.24
C THR A 40 -2.20 -10.50 -2.15
N VAL A 41 -1.38 -10.42 -1.11
CA VAL A 41 -0.32 -9.41 -1.01
C VAL A 41 0.76 -9.77 -2.03
N THR A 42 0.89 -8.94 -3.05
CA THR A 42 1.85 -9.11 -4.14
C THR A 42 3.09 -8.24 -3.97
N GLY A 43 3.03 -7.22 -3.11
CA GLY A 43 4.16 -6.32 -2.89
C GLY A 43 4.03 -5.40 -1.68
N LEU A 44 5.06 -4.56 -1.52
CA LEU A 44 5.18 -3.53 -0.50
C LEU A 44 5.73 -2.26 -1.16
N ILE A 45 5.12 -1.11 -0.87
CA ILE A 45 5.62 0.21 -1.26
C ILE A 45 5.89 1.02 -0.01
N THR A 46 7.01 1.74 0.01
CA THR A 46 7.46 2.59 1.11
C THR A 46 7.49 4.06 0.70
N ASP A 47 7.52 4.96 1.68
CA ASP A 47 7.75 6.39 1.45
C ASP A 47 9.07 6.68 0.71
N GLY A 48 10.07 5.82 0.85
CA GLY A 48 11.35 5.88 0.15
C GLY A 48 11.23 5.65 -1.36
N ASP A 49 10.29 4.82 -1.79
CA ASP A 49 10.02 4.54 -3.21
C ASP A 49 9.38 5.76 -3.91
N LEU A 50 8.63 6.58 -3.17
CA LEU A 50 7.95 7.78 -3.71
C LEU A 50 8.89 9.00 -3.89
N ARG A 51 10.12 8.93 -3.38
CA ARG A 51 11.08 10.06 -3.37
C ARG A 51 12.03 10.09 -4.58
N ARG A 52 11.95 9.12 -5.48
CA ARG A 52 12.84 8.94 -6.64
C ARG A 52 12.07 9.05 -7.94
#